data_AF-A0A9D5GXI3-F1
#
_entry.id   AF-A0A9D5GXI3-F1
#
_cell.length_a   1.000
_cell.length_b   1.000
_cell.length_c   1.000
_cell.angle_alpha   90.00
_cell.angle_beta   90.00
_cell.angle_gamma   90.00
#
_symmetry.space_group_name_H-M   'P 1'
#
loop_
_entity.id
_entity.type
_entity.pdbx_description
1 polymer ?
#
loop_
_entity_poly.entity_id
_entity_poly.type
_entity_poly.pdbx_seq_one_letter_code
_entity_poly.pdbx_strand_id
1 'polypeptide(L)'
;MGDTFMLSEEGLARIEPFFPLPRGVAPVDDCKVISGTIHVIRNGPRWRDAPLEYGSCKALYNRFKRWSGKGLFDKILSRLSAKDGPREGD
;
A
#
# COMPACT_ATOMS: atom_id res chain seq x y z
N MET A 1 8.02 17.45 7.50
CA MET A 1 8.36 16.75 6.26
C MET A 1 7.54 15.48 6.23
N GLY A 2 6.70 15.29 5.21
CA GLY A 2 5.74 14.19 5.17
C GLY A 2 6.45 12.84 5.12
N ASP A 3 5.99 11.92 5.95
CA ASP A 3 6.52 10.57 6.13
C ASP A 3 6.10 9.68 4.96
N THR A 4 6.45 10.07 3.74
CA THR A 4 6.08 9.37 2.50
C THR A 4 6.67 7.95 2.56
N PHE A 5 5.83 7.00 2.93
CA PHE A 5 6.17 5.59 2.98
C PHE A 5 6.11 5.04 1.54
N MET A 6 7.25 4.75 0.93
CA MET A 6 7.33 4.03 -0.33
C MET A 6 7.83 2.61 -0.06
N LEU A 7 7.16 1.59 -0.61
CA LEU A 7 7.70 0.24 -0.59
C LEU A 7 8.93 0.17 -1.49
N SER A 8 10.03 -0.37 -0.95
CA SER A 8 11.17 -0.81 -1.76
C SER A 8 10.74 -1.92 -2.73
N GLU A 9 11.43 -2.03 -3.86
CA GLU A 9 11.17 -3.04 -4.90
C GLU A 9 11.19 -4.48 -4.35
N GLU A 10 12.01 -4.76 -3.34
CA GLU A 10 12.06 -6.06 -2.66
C GLU A 10 10.79 -6.36 -1.86
N GLY A 11 10.28 -5.36 -1.14
CA GLY A 11 9.02 -5.46 -0.40
C GLY A 11 7.86 -5.68 -1.37
N LEU A 12 7.89 -4.97 -2.50
CA LEU A 12 6.95 -5.15 -3.60
C LEU A 12 7.02 -6.56 -4.17
N ALA A 13 8.18 -7.04 -4.60
CA ALA A 13 8.33 -8.34 -5.25
C ALA A 13 7.76 -9.48 -4.38
N ARG A 14 7.83 -9.31 -3.06
CA ARG A 14 7.27 -10.25 -2.09
C ARG A 14 5.74 -10.23 -2.03
N ILE A 15 5.13 -9.08 -2.31
CA ILE A 15 3.66 -8.90 -2.32
C ILE A 15 3.05 -8.96 -3.72
N GLU A 16 3.88 -8.78 -4.77
CA GLU A 16 3.54 -8.89 -6.19
C GLU A 16 2.70 -10.14 -6.53
N PRO A 17 3.04 -11.37 -6.04
CA PRO A 17 2.26 -12.56 -6.34
C PRO A 17 0.83 -12.55 -5.76
N PHE A 18 0.51 -11.66 -4.82
CA PHE A 18 -0.85 -11.52 -4.31
C PHE A 18 -1.71 -10.59 -5.15
N PHE A 19 -1.10 -9.77 -6.02
CA PHE A 19 -1.86 -8.95 -6.94
C PHE A 19 -2.41 -9.80 -8.08
N PRO A 20 -3.65 -9.52 -8.52
CA PRO A 20 -4.14 -10.13 -9.75
C PRO A 20 -3.26 -9.69 -10.92
N LEU A 21 -2.85 -10.66 -11.76
CA LEU A 21 -2.04 -10.45 -12.97
C LEU A 21 -2.44 -9.15 -13.70
N PRO A 22 -1.47 -8.29 -14.06
CA PRO A 22 -1.74 -6.98 -14.61
C PRO A 22 -2.41 -7.11 -15.98
N ARG A 23 -3.73 -6.95 -16.01
CA ARG A 23 -4.50 -6.73 -17.25
C ARG A 23 -4.42 -5.24 -17.61
N GLY A 24 -3.21 -4.76 -17.90
CA GLY A 24 -2.98 -3.42 -18.47
C GLY A 24 -2.68 -2.28 -17.49
N VAL A 25 -2.52 -2.53 -16.19
CA VAL A 25 -1.97 -1.51 -15.26
C VAL A 25 -0.54 -1.89 -14.90
N ALA A 26 0.36 -0.93 -15.06
CA ALA A 26 1.76 -1.14 -14.79
C ALA A 26 1.96 -1.41 -13.29
N PRO A 27 2.82 -2.38 -12.93
CA PRO A 27 3.05 -2.75 -11.53
C PRO A 27 3.46 -1.55 -10.66
N VAL A 28 4.14 -0.55 -11.26
CA VAL A 28 4.52 0.71 -10.60
C VAL A 28 3.35 1.51 -10.02
N ASP A 29 2.17 1.49 -10.64
CA ASP A 29 0.97 2.15 -10.12
C ASP A 29 0.37 1.39 -8.94
N ASP A 30 0.37 0.05 -8.99
CA ASP A 30 -0.13 -0.78 -7.89
C ASP A 30 0.77 -0.64 -6.63
N CYS A 31 2.08 -0.44 -6.81
CA CYS A 31 3.03 -0.14 -5.74
C CYS A 31 2.70 1.16 -5.03
N LYS A 32 2.49 2.23 -5.81
CA LYS A 32 2.17 3.57 -5.32
C LYS A 32 0.85 3.54 -4.56
N VAL A 33 -0.12 2.80 -5.08
CA VAL A 33 -1.43 2.65 -4.45
C VAL A 33 -1.35 1.93 -3.10
N ILE A 34 -0.60 0.82 -3.01
CA ILE A 34 -0.38 0.13 -1.74
C ILE A 34 0.40 1.01 -0.76
N SER A 35 1.48 1.65 -1.23
CA SER A 35 2.32 2.53 -0.43
C SER A 35 1.51 3.67 0.18
N GLY A 36 0.71 4.36 -0.64
CA GLY A 36 -0.19 5.43 -0.19
C GLY A 36 -1.30 4.92 0.73
N THR A 37 -1.82 3.72 0.48
CA THR A 37 -2.82 3.11 1.37
C THR A 37 -2.25 2.79 2.74
N ILE A 38 -1.07 2.15 2.82
CA ILE A 38 -0.41 1.82 4.08
C ILE A 38 -0.07 3.11 4.84
N HIS A 39 0.41 4.13 4.13
CA HIS A 39 0.67 5.45 4.72
C HIS A 39 -0.61 6.04 5.34
N VAL A 40 -1.75 6.00 4.63
CA VAL A 40 -3.04 6.48 5.16
C VAL A 40 -3.53 5.62 6.34
N ILE A 41 -3.34 4.30 6.31
CA ILE A 41 -3.74 3.45 7.44
C ILE A 41 -2.90 3.75 8.70
N ARG A 42 -1.60 4.05 8.53
CA ARG A 42 -0.68 4.33 9.64
C ARG A 42 -0.82 5.75 10.21
N ASN A 43 -1.00 6.76 9.35
CA ASN A 43 -1.08 8.17 9.76
C ASN A 43 -2.51 8.65 10.05
N GLY A 44 -3.51 7.80 9.74
CA GLY A 44 -4.93 8.06 9.96
C GLY A 44 -5.70 8.14 8.64
N PRO A 45 -6.98 7.69 8.59
CA PRO A 45 -7.76 7.38 7.38
C PRO A 45 -8.19 8.61 6.54
N ARG A 46 -7.30 9.59 6.39
CA ARG A 46 -7.45 10.82 5.61
C ARG A 46 -6.92 10.60 4.21
N TRP A 47 -7.68 9.86 3.39
CA TRP A 47 -7.38 9.68 1.96
C TRP A 47 -7.23 10.99 1.18
N ARG A 48 -7.84 12.07 1.70
CA ARG A 48 -7.79 13.42 1.12
C ARG A 48 -6.44 14.11 1.34
N ASP A 49 -5.67 13.64 2.31
CA ASP A 49 -4.34 14.15 2.67
C ASP A 49 -3.21 13.33 2.02
N ALA A 50 -3.56 12.21 1.38
CA ALA A 50 -2.58 11.38 0.70
C ALA A 50 -1.89 12.19 -0.42
N PRO A 51 -0.55 12.23 -0.45
CA PRO A 51 0.16 13.02 -1.44
C PRO A 51 -0.11 12.48 -2.85
N LEU A 52 -0.21 13.41 -3.81
CA LEU A 52 -0.46 13.12 -5.23
C LEU A 52 0.60 12.20 -5.85
N GLU A 53 1.76 12.05 -5.21
CA GLU A 53 2.84 11.14 -5.61
C GLU A 53 2.38 9.68 -5.67
N TYR A 54 1.39 9.30 -4.84
CA TYR A 54 0.77 7.98 -4.85
C TYR A 54 -0.35 7.82 -5.89
N GLY A 55 -0.69 8.90 -6.60
CA GLY A 55 -1.81 8.99 -7.51
C GLY A 55 -3.01 9.72 -6.92
N SER A 56 -4.06 9.86 -7.74
CA SER A 56 -5.28 10.56 -7.32
C SER A 56 -5.98 9.84 -6.16
N CYS A 57 -6.47 10.59 -5.15
CA CYS A 57 -7.20 10.03 -4.00
C CYS A 57 -8.37 9.12 -4.41
N LYS A 58 -9.04 9.43 -5.53
CA LYS A 58 -10.12 8.61 -6.11
C LYS A 58 -9.63 7.24 -6.58
N ALA A 59 -8.46 7.18 -7.21
CA ALA A 59 -7.84 5.94 -7.68
C ALA A 59 -7.39 5.07 -6.50
N LEU A 60 -6.76 5.69 -5.50
CA LEU A 60 -6.39 5.06 -4.23
C LEU A 60 -7.59 4.40 -3.56
N TYR A 61 -8.67 5.15 -3.35
CA TYR A 61 -9.88 4.64 -2.69
C TYR A 61 -10.56 3.51 -3.48
N ASN A 62 -10.66 3.64 -4.81
CA ASN A 62 -11.29 2.61 -5.65
C ASN A 62 -10.51 1.29 -5.63
N ARG A 63 -9.17 1.38 -5.68
CA ARG A 63 -8.28 0.22 -5.57
C ARG A 63 -8.31 -0.38 -4.17
N PHE A 64 -8.25 0.45 -3.13
CA PHE A 64 -8.39 0.03 -1.76
C PHE A 64 -9.68 -0.78 -1.57
N LYS A 65 -10.83 -0.25 -1.98
CA LYS A 65 -12.12 -0.95 -1.86
C LYS A 65 -12.10 -2.32 -2.56
N ARG A 66 -11.55 -2.38 -3.78
CA ARG A 66 -11.47 -3.62 -4.57
C ARG A 66 -10.57 -4.69 -3.94
N TRP A 67 -9.51 -4.27 -3.26
CA TRP A 67 -8.52 -5.16 -2.64
C TRP A 67 -8.84 -5.49 -1.18
N SER A 68 -9.48 -4.57 -0.46
CA SER A 68 -10.00 -4.76 0.89
C SER A 68 -11.04 -5.89 0.91
N GLY A 69 -11.95 -5.93 -0.06
CA GLY A 69 -12.89 -7.04 -0.22
C GLY A 69 -12.24 -8.40 -0.53
N LYS A 70 -10.96 -8.43 -0.90
CA LYS A 70 -10.19 -9.66 -1.14
C LYS A 70 -9.23 -10.02 0.01
N GLY A 71 -9.18 -9.22 1.07
CA GLY A 71 -8.23 -9.37 2.16
C GLY A 71 -6.76 -9.19 1.73
N LEU A 72 -6.51 -8.43 0.65
CA LEU A 72 -5.14 -8.25 0.15
C LEU A 72 -4.26 -7.50 1.14
N PHE A 73 -4.80 -6.45 1.77
CA PHE A 73 -4.06 -5.64 2.75
C PHE A 73 -3.65 -6.43 3.98
N ASP A 74 -4.52 -7.33 4.46
CA ASP A 74 -4.22 -8.23 5.57
C ASP A 74 -3.04 -9.15 5.22
N LYS A 75 -3.07 -9.76 4.03
CA LYS A 75 -1.96 -10.59 3.51
C LYS A 75 -0.67 -9.79 3.37
N ILE A 76 -0.74 -8.58 2.82
CA ILE A 76 0.42 -7.69 2.66
C ILE A 76 0.99 -7.32 4.02
N LEU A 77 0.16 -6.84 4.95
CA LEU A 77 0.58 -6.43 6.28
C LEU A 77 1.17 -7.60 7.07
N SER A 78 0.56 -8.78 6.99
CA SER A 78 1.10 -10.01 7.57
C SER A 78 2.49 -10.35 7.00
N ARG A 79 2.69 -10.21 5.68
CA ARG A 79 3.98 -10.48 5.02
C ARG A 79 5.06 -9.43 5.31
N LEU A 80 4.66 -8.18 5.48
CA LEU A 80 5.57 -7.08 5.83
C LEU A 80 5.92 -7.10 7.33
N SER A 81 4.94 -7.32 8.20
CA SER A 81 5.12 -7.42 9.66
C SER A 81 5.90 -8.66 10.08
N ALA A 82 5.88 -9.75 9.28
CA ALA A 82 6.76 -10.90 9.52
C ALA A 82 8.28 -10.57 9.42
N LYS A 83 8.66 -9.36 9.01
CA LYS A 83 10.05 -8.86 9.10
C LYS A 83 10.21 -7.60 9.96
N ASP A 84 9.17 -6.81 10.15
CA ASP A 84 9.14 -5.72 11.14
C ASP A 84 8.55 -6.30 12.44
N GLY A 85 9.40 -6.96 13.24
CA GLY A 85 9.09 -7.20 14.64
C GLY A 85 8.66 -5.88 15.32
N PRO A 86 7.89 -5.93 16.41
CA PRO A 86 7.31 -4.73 17.00
C PRO A 86 8.39 -3.66 17.18
N ARG A 87 8.24 -2.52 16.49
CA ARG A 87 8.94 -1.30 16.86
C ARG A 87 8.31 -0.81 18.15
N GLU A 88 8.75 -1.42 19.25
CA GLU A 88 8.77 -0.82 20.58
C GLU A 88 9.84 0.29 20.59
N GLY A 89 9.51 1.43 21.22
CA GLY A 89 10.30 2.66 21.32
C GLY A 89 9.76 3.74 20.36
N ASP A 90 9.16 4.85 20.79
CA ASP A 90 9.23 5.63 22.04
C ASP A 90 7.85 6.23 22.34
#